data_AF-A0A7X0RPT2-F1
#
_entry.id   AF-A0A7X0RPT2-F1
#
_cell.length_a   1.000
_cell.length_b   1.000
_cell.length_c   1.000
_cell.angle_alpha   90.00
_cell.angle_beta   90.00
_cell.angle_gamma   90.00
#
_symmetry.space_group_name_H-M   'P 1'
#
loop_
_entity.id
_entity.type
_entity.pdbx_description
1 polymer ?
#
loop_
_entity_poly.entity_id
_entity_poly.type
_entity_poly.pdbx_seq_one_letter_code
_entity_poly.pdbx_strand_id
1 'polypeptide(L)'
;MSQSLDRHPAVIAFLDRVCAQVRAKEMHAEIRHEMLNHLEELTAEREALGDKNEEEALEEALRQMGDPEQVGKQLHTVHKPKPEWSVIALVAGMIAIGLVSLFALQLSLDGQLSLGRKLAFGFAGVAAMFALYFADYRRLFRYSWPLYIVTVLLLIVVNQQSLAVNGAKQWLLLGPFSVNVYALSPYLLIIGAAGILMQKKPIARGLRERALSAAKETVLFILVPAYFYLMAPAFAYLTVYAVGLAVLLVVSGRGRLLLASFGGLSLALVYFVVYRTHSASFWQRIDAYLNPGAHADDRGFLTLRSLEALRSGGLWGQGFGIPNRRLPYVTDELVYSYLVYSLGWVFGIVVAGIALLFIVRTVRMGVKLQDRYAKGLVVSLSAVLGIQLVWTMLMCTGLLPSLSMTLPVMNWNANTVIELAVVGLMLGAYRRKDMFRPSSEPALTTN
;
A
#
# COMPACT_ATOMS: atom_id res chain seq x y z
N MET A 1 34.26 -29.32 -7.74
CA MET A 1 33.12 -30.19 -8.07
C MET A 1 31.89 -29.43 -8.56
N SER A 2 31.42 -28.33 -7.94
CA SER A 2 30.13 -27.73 -8.38
C SER A 2 30.07 -27.24 -9.84
N GLN A 3 31.21 -26.83 -10.44
CA GLN A 3 31.24 -26.41 -11.85
C GLN A 3 31.17 -27.58 -12.86
N SER A 4 31.43 -28.84 -12.45
CA SER A 4 31.39 -30.00 -13.35
C SER A 4 30.00 -30.62 -13.45
N LEU A 5 29.23 -30.71 -12.35
CA LEU A 5 27.89 -31.31 -12.34
C LEU A 5 26.83 -30.47 -13.09
N ASP A 6 26.88 -29.15 -13.00
CA ASP A 6 25.91 -28.25 -13.68
C ASP A 6 25.98 -28.38 -15.22
N ARG A 7 27.09 -28.90 -15.75
CA ARG A 7 27.29 -29.15 -17.17
C ARG A 7 27.04 -30.60 -17.59
N HIS A 8 26.72 -31.48 -16.64
CA HIS A 8 26.54 -32.91 -16.93
C HIS A 8 25.21 -33.14 -17.68
N PRO A 9 25.21 -33.80 -18.86
CA PRO A 9 24.00 -33.93 -19.69
C PRO A 9 22.81 -34.58 -18.98
N ALA A 10 23.07 -35.60 -18.15
CA ALA A 10 22.03 -36.30 -17.40
C ALA A 10 21.38 -35.40 -16.33
N VAL A 11 22.18 -34.55 -15.67
CA VAL A 11 21.70 -33.61 -14.65
C VAL A 11 20.84 -32.52 -15.30
N ILE A 12 21.31 -31.95 -16.42
CA ILE A 12 20.56 -30.95 -17.19
C ILE A 12 19.21 -31.53 -17.65
N ALA A 13 19.22 -32.73 -18.25
CA ALA A 13 18.00 -33.39 -18.72
C ALA A 13 17.02 -33.67 -17.58
N PHE A 14 17.52 -34.08 -16.41
CA PHE A 14 16.70 -34.28 -15.21
C PHE A 14 16.05 -32.96 -14.76
N LEU A 15 16.84 -31.91 -14.57
CA LEU A 15 16.37 -30.59 -14.13
C LEU A 15 15.40 -29.95 -15.12
N ASP A 16 15.63 -30.14 -16.42
CA ASP A 16 14.72 -29.68 -17.48
C ASP A 16 13.36 -30.35 -17.38
N ARG A 17 13.32 -31.67 -17.17
CA ARG A 17 12.07 -32.43 -16.99
C ARG A 17 11.32 -32.01 -15.72
N VAL A 18 12.03 -31.78 -14.62
CA VAL A 18 11.42 -31.26 -13.38
C VAL A 18 10.82 -29.88 -13.62
N CYS A 19 11.61 -28.95 -14.17
CA CYS A 19 11.18 -27.56 -14.42
C CYS A 19 10.02 -27.49 -15.42
N ALA A 20 9.94 -28.42 -16.38
CA ALA A 20 8.83 -28.50 -17.32
C ALA A 20 7.45 -28.70 -16.63
N GLN A 21 7.43 -29.36 -15.47
CA GLN A 21 6.20 -29.56 -14.69
C GLN A 21 5.84 -28.35 -13.81
N VAL A 22 6.80 -27.46 -13.54
CA VAL A 22 6.61 -26.29 -12.65
C VAL A 22 6.20 -25.06 -13.46
N ARG A 23 4.92 -24.65 -13.36
CA ARG A 23 4.42 -23.46 -14.09
C ARG A 23 5.04 -22.13 -13.64
N ALA A 24 5.56 -22.06 -12.41
CA ALA A 24 6.16 -20.85 -11.86
C ALA A 24 7.59 -20.67 -12.39
N LYS A 25 7.72 -20.13 -13.62
CA LYS A 25 9.01 -19.91 -14.28
C LYS A 25 9.99 -19.07 -13.45
N GLU A 26 9.47 -18.14 -12.65
CA GLU A 26 10.27 -17.31 -11.73
C GLU A 26 11.05 -18.16 -10.70
N MET A 27 10.60 -19.38 -10.38
CA MET A 27 11.24 -20.29 -9.44
C MET A 27 12.21 -21.27 -10.09
N HIS A 28 12.29 -21.35 -11.43
CA HIS A 28 13.11 -22.36 -12.12
C HIS A 28 14.59 -22.27 -11.75
N ALA A 29 15.14 -21.06 -11.67
CA ALA A 29 16.54 -20.87 -11.28
C ALA A 29 16.81 -21.35 -9.86
N GLU A 30 15.88 -21.09 -8.94
CA GLU A 30 16.00 -21.46 -7.53
C GLU A 30 15.81 -22.97 -7.31
N ILE A 31 14.83 -23.56 -7.99
CA ILE A 31 14.60 -25.01 -7.99
C ILE A 31 15.82 -25.73 -8.55
N ARG A 32 16.37 -25.27 -9.68
CA ARG A 32 17.60 -25.84 -10.24
C ARG A 32 18.74 -25.80 -9.24
N HIS A 33 18.96 -24.64 -8.61
CA HIS A 33 20.03 -24.50 -7.64
C HIS A 33 19.84 -25.40 -6.40
N GLU A 34 18.62 -25.53 -5.87
CA GLU A 34 18.34 -26.41 -4.74
C GLU A 34 18.59 -27.87 -5.09
N MET A 35 18.11 -28.30 -6.25
CA MET A 35 18.25 -29.67 -6.70
C MET A 35 19.69 -30.02 -7.08
N LEU A 36 20.43 -29.07 -7.66
CA LEU A 36 21.87 -29.20 -7.90
C LEU A 36 22.63 -29.37 -6.57
N ASN A 37 22.36 -28.51 -5.57
CA ASN A 37 22.99 -28.66 -4.26
C ASN A 37 22.68 -30.02 -3.63
N HIS A 38 21.42 -30.46 -3.70
CA HIS A 38 21.05 -31.76 -3.13
C HIS A 38 21.69 -32.93 -3.89
N LEU A 39 21.81 -32.82 -5.22
CA LEU A 39 22.55 -33.78 -6.03
C LEU A 39 24.03 -33.82 -5.67
N GLU A 40 24.65 -32.66 -5.47
CA GLU A 40 26.06 -32.56 -5.07
C GLU A 40 26.29 -33.21 -3.70
N GLU A 41 25.41 -32.94 -2.72
CA GLU A 41 25.45 -33.56 -1.40
C GLU A 41 25.31 -35.09 -1.49
N LEU A 42 24.32 -35.59 -2.25
CA LEU A 42 24.11 -37.02 -2.45
C LEU A 42 25.28 -37.69 -3.17
N THR A 43 25.87 -37.04 -4.18
CA THR A 43 27.00 -37.58 -4.93
C THR A 43 28.24 -37.67 -4.04
N ALA A 44 28.53 -36.60 -3.29
CA ALA A 44 29.66 -36.58 -2.35
C ALA A 44 29.54 -37.60 -1.22
N GLU A 45 28.33 -37.83 -0.69
CA GLU A 45 28.08 -38.88 0.31
C GLU A 45 28.39 -40.28 -0.24
N ARG A 46 28.06 -40.53 -1.51
CA ARG A 46 28.31 -41.82 -2.18
C ARG A 46 29.79 -42.03 -2.50
N GLU A 47 30.49 -40.99 -2.91
CA GLU A 47 31.96 -41.04 -3.10
C GLU A 47 32.69 -41.32 -1.78
N ALA A 48 32.24 -40.70 -0.68
CA ALA A 48 32.84 -40.89 0.65
C ALA A 48 32.68 -42.32 1.18
N LEU A 49 31.66 -43.06 0.73
CA LEU A 49 31.47 -44.47 1.05
C LEU A 49 32.46 -45.40 0.32
N GLY A 50 33.26 -44.88 -0.61
CA GLY A 50 34.41 -45.58 -1.22
C GLY A 50 34.06 -46.68 -2.22
N ASP A 51 32.79 -46.85 -2.57
CA ASP A 51 32.29 -48.03 -3.31
C ASP A 51 32.15 -47.80 -4.84
N LYS A 52 32.29 -46.57 -5.35
CA LYS A 52 31.90 -46.22 -6.74
C LYS A 52 32.74 -45.11 -7.38
N ASN A 53 32.88 -45.15 -8.71
CA ASN A 53 33.41 -44.03 -9.50
C ASN A 53 32.44 -42.82 -9.49
N GLU A 54 32.95 -41.61 -9.73
CA GLU A 54 32.15 -40.35 -9.74
C GLU A 54 30.88 -40.46 -10.62
N GLU A 55 30.98 -41.07 -11.80
CA GLU A 55 29.84 -41.31 -12.71
C GLU A 55 28.78 -42.27 -12.10
N GLU A 56 29.23 -43.36 -11.48
CA GLU A 56 28.33 -44.35 -10.86
C GLU A 56 27.67 -43.80 -9.59
N ALA A 57 28.37 -42.94 -8.86
CA ALA A 57 27.84 -42.21 -7.72
C ALA A 57 26.75 -41.22 -8.16
N LEU A 58 26.97 -40.50 -9.26
CA LEU A 58 26.01 -39.55 -9.82
C LEU A 58 24.75 -40.24 -10.36
N GLU A 59 24.88 -41.36 -11.09
CA GLU A 59 23.72 -42.11 -11.58
C GLU A 59 22.83 -42.61 -10.43
N GLU A 60 23.45 -43.09 -9.35
CA GLU A 60 22.71 -43.54 -8.17
C GLU A 60 22.06 -42.38 -7.42
N ALA A 61 22.75 -41.23 -7.31
CA ALA A 61 22.17 -40.01 -6.75
C ALA A 61 20.94 -39.53 -7.55
N LEU A 62 20.99 -39.59 -8.88
CA LEU A 62 19.85 -39.30 -9.75
C LEU A 62 18.69 -40.29 -9.56
N ARG A 63 18.99 -41.59 -9.40
CA ARG A 63 17.95 -42.59 -9.07
C ARG A 63 17.31 -42.32 -7.72
N GLN A 64 18.09 -41.91 -6.72
CA GLN A 64 17.63 -41.60 -5.37
C GLN A 64 16.75 -40.34 -5.34
N MET A 65 16.98 -39.36 -6.22
CA MET A 65 16.08 -38.23 -6.41
C MET A 65 14.70 -38.61 -6.95
N GLY A 66 14.57 -39.80 -7.55
CA GLY A 66 13.31 -40.35 -8.03
C GLY A 66 12.90 -39.86 -9.42
N ASP A 67 11.61 -40.01 -9.75
CA ASP A 67 11.07 -39.64 -11.05
C ASP A 67 10.97 -38.10 -11.21
N PRO A 68 11.66 -37.49 -12.19
CA PRO A 68 11.67 -36.04 -12.37
C PRO A 68 10.27 -35.45 -12.61
N GLU A 69 9.34 -36.20 -13.21
CA GLU A 69 7.98 -35.71 -13.42
C GLU A 69 7.19 -35.63 -12.11
N GLN A 70 7.34 -36.61 -11.23
CA GLN A 70 6.69 -36.63 -9.92
C GLN A 70 7.25 -35.54 -9.01
N VAL A 71 8.57 -35.41 -8.96
CA VAL A 71 9.26 -34.34 -8.23
C VAL A 71 8.81 -32.98 -8.74
N GLY A 72 8.75 -32.78 -10.07
CA GLY A 72 8.25 -31.56 -10.67
C GLY A 72 6.78 -31.24 -10.35
N LYS A 73 5.89 -32.24 -10.33
CA LYS A 73 4.49 -32.06 -9.90
C LYS A 73 4.38 -31.67 -8.43
N GLN A 74 5.17 -32.28 -7.55
CA GLN A 74 5.22 -31.91 -6.12
C GLN A 74 5.70 -30.47 -5.95
N LEU A 75 6.81 -30.10 -6.58
CA LEU A 75 7.33 -28.72 -6.57
C LEU A 75 6.34 -27.71 -7.15
N HIS A 76 5.56 -28.09 -8.18
CA HIS A 76 4.52 -27.23 -8.72
C HIS A 76 3.44 -26.92 -7.66
N THR A 77 3.01 -27.91 -6.87
CA THR A 77 1.98 -27.70 -5.84
C THR A 77 2.45 -26.74 -4.74
N VAL A 78 3.74 -26.80 -4.38
CA VAL A 78 4.35 -25.93 -3.36
C VAL A 78 4.49 -24.50 -3.88
N HIS A 79 5.01 -24.33 -5.11
CA HIS A 79 5.35 -23.01 -5.67
C HIS A 79 4.26 -22.39 -6.56
N LYS A 80 3.05 -22.95 -6.61
CA LYS A 80 1.96 -22.36 -7.41
C LYS A 80 1.53 -21.00 -6.84
N PRO A 81 1.39 -19.95 -7.66
CA PRO A 81 0.82 -18.67 -7.25
C PRO A 81 -0.58 -18.86 -6.64
N LYS A 82 -0.81 -18.36 -5.42
CA LYS A 82 -2.12 -18.42 -4.74
C LYS A 82 -2.74 -17.03 -4.63
N PRO A 83 -3.70 -16.66 -5.51
CA PRO A 83 -4.37 -15.37 -5.42
C PRO A 83 -5.26 -15.29 -4.17
N GLU A 84 -5.37 -14.09 -3.60
CA GLU A 84 -6.35 -13.79 -2.56
C GLU A 84 -7.66 -13.35 -3.23
N TRP A 85 -8.50 -14.33 -3.58
CA TRP A 85 -9.76 -14.08 -4.30
C TRP A 85 -10.73 -13.18 -3.56
N SER A 86 -10.69 -13.16 -2.23
CA SER A 86 -11.62 -12.36 -1.44
C SER A 86 -11.30 -10.87 -1.49
N VAL A 87 -10.02 -10.49 -1.45
CA VAL A 87 -9.57 -9.11 -1.63
C VAL A 87 -9.84 -8.66 -3.07
N ILE A 88 -9.61 -9.51 -4.06
CA ILE A 88 -9.94 -9.21 -5.47
C ILE A 88 -11.44 -8.93 -5.62
N ALA A 89 -12.31 -9.78 -5.04
CA ALA A 89 -13.75 -9.59 -5.08
C ALA A 89 -14.21 -8.30 -4.37
N LEU A 90 -13.61 -7.98 -3.21
CA LEU A 90 -13.90 -6.75 -2.49
C LEU A 90 -13.48 -5.51 -3.28
N VAL A 91 -12.29 -5.51 -3.90
CA VAL A 91 -11.81 -4.43 -4.76
C VAL A 91 -12.72 -4.26 -5.98
N ALA A 92 -13.15 -5.36 -6.62
CA ALA A 92 -14.12 -5.31 -7.71
C ALA A 92 -15.46 -4.69 -7.25
N GLY A 93 -15.92 -5.02 -6.05
CA GLY A 93 -17.09 -4.38 -5.44
C GLY A 93 -16.91 -2.87 -5.21
N MET A 94 -15.74 -2.45 -4.72
CA MET A 94 -15.41 -1.03 -4.55
C MET A 94 -15.35 -0.28 -5.89
N ILE A 95 -14.77 -0.90 -6.92
CA ILE A 95 -14.74 -0.36 -8.30
C ILE A 95 -16.17 -0.22 -8.83
N ALA A 96 -17.04 -1.21 -8.62
CA ALA A 96 -18.44 -1.16 -9.01
C ALA A 96 -19.21 -0.05 -8.28
N ILE A 97 -18.99 0.12 -6.97
CA ILE A 97 -19.55 1.26 -6.21
C ILE A 97 -19.06 2.60 -6.78
N GLY A 98 -17.78 2.69 -7.15
CA GLY A 98 -17.24 3.88 -7.80
C GLY A 98 -17.90 4.20 -9.14
N LEU A 99 -18.19 3.18 -9.97
CA LEU A 99 -18.97 3.34 -11.19
C LEU A 99 -20.39 3.82 -10.92
N VAL A 100 -21.09 3.17 -9.96
CA VAL A 100 -22.44 3.56 -9.55
C VAL A 100 -22.46 5.03 -9.11
N SER A 101 -21.51 5.43 -8.26
CA SER A 101 -21.33 6.82 -7.83
C SER A 101 -21.11 7.77 -9.00
N LEU A 102 -20.21 7.40 -9.93
CA LEU A 102 -19.87 8.22 -11.08
C LEU A 102 -21.09 8.48 -11.98
N PHE A 103 -21.88 7.45 -12.28
CA PHE A 103 -23.10 7.60 -13.08
C PHE A 103 -24.20 8.36 -12.32
N ALA A 104 -24.35 8.14 -11.02
CA ALA A 104 -25.29 8.89 -10.20
C ALA A 104 -24.93 10.40 -10.19
N LEU A 105 -23.66 10.74 -10.08
CA LEU A 105 -23.18 12.12 -10.12
C LEU A 105 -23.31 12.75 -11.50
N GLN A 106 -23.06 11.99 -12.57
CA GLN A 106 -23.23 12.47 -13.95
C GLN A 106 -24.66 12.95 -14.19
N LEU A 107 -25.66 12.19 -13.71
CA LEU A 107 -27.07 12.56 -13.81
C LEU A 107 -27.42 13.73 -12.89
N SER A 108 -26.96 13.72 -11.64
CA SER A 108 -27.26 14.79 -10.68
C SER A 108 -26.65 16.13 -11.03
N LEU A 109 -25.57 16.16 -11.81
CA LEU A 109 -24.88 17.39 -12.19
C LEU A 109 -25.23 17.85 -13.60
N ASP A 110 -26.34 17.37 -14.18
CA ASP A 110 -26.81 17.70 -15.52
C ASP A 110 -25.70 17.55 -16.59
N GLY A 111 -24.85 16.54 -16.42
CA GLY A 111 -23.74 16.24 -17.32
C GLY A 111 -22.50 17.14 -17.22
N GLN A 112 -22.44 18.07 -16.26
CA GLN A 112 -21.27 18.96 -16.06
C GLN A 112 -20.02 18.23 -15.55
N LEU A 113 -20.15 16.96 -15.16
CA LEU A 113 -19.05 16.15 -14.70
C LEU A 113 -18.18 15.69 -15.89
N SER A 114 -16.86 15.75 -15.73
CA SER A 114 -15.91 15.25 -16.73
C SER A 114 -15.85 13.71 -16.74
N LEU A 115 -16.94 13.05 -17.17
CA LEU A 115 -17.11 11.59 -17.14
C LEU A 115 -15.95 10.86 -17.81
N GLY A 116 -15.59 11.25 -19.03
CA GLY A 116 -14.51 10.62 -19.78
C GLY A 116 -13.17 10.66 -19.05
N ARG A 117 -12.88 11.76 -18.34
CA ARG A 117 -11.65 11.90 -17.53
C ARG A 117 -11.67 10.98 -16.31
N LYS A 118 -12.79 10.93 -15.57
CA LYS A 118 -12.92 10.03 -14.40
C LYS A 118 -12.84 8.55 -14.81
N LEU A 119 -13.49 8.17 -15.92
CA LEU A 119 -13.37 6.83 -16.51
C LEU A 119 -11.93 6.51 -16.90
N ALA A 120 -11.22 7.44 -17.56
CA ALA A 120 -9.82 7.24 -17.92
C ALA A 120 -8.94 6.97 -16.70
N PHE A 121 -9.12 7.70 -15.59
CA PHE A 121 -8.39 7.42 -14.35
C PHE A 121 -8.77 6.08 -13.73
N GLY A 122 -10.05 5.70 -13.72
CA GLY A 122 -10.50 4.39 -13.26
C GLY A 122 -9.86 3.24 -14.03
N PHE A 123 -9.92 3.29 -15.37
CA PHE A 123 -9.30 2.29 -16.24
C PHE A 123 -7.78 2.27 -16.13
N ALA A 124 -7.13 3.43 -16.06
CA ALA A 124 -5.69 3.52 -15.83
C ALA A 124 -5.29 2.90 -14.48
N GLY A 125 -6.11 3.08 -13.44
CA GLY A 125 -5.89 2.45 -12.14
C GLY A 125 -6.06 0.93 -12.18
N VAL A 126 -7.08 0.42 -12.86
CA VAL A 126 -7.25 -1.03 -13.06
C VAL A 126 -6.06 -1.61 -13.82
N ALA A 127 -5.61 -0.95 -14.90
CA ALA A 127 -4.42 -1.35 -15.64
C ALA A 127 -3.16 -1.35 -14.74
N ALA A 128 -2.98 -0.32 -13.92
CA ALA A 128 -1.87 -0.23 -12.97
C ALA A 128 -1.93 -1.33 -11.89
N MET A 129 -3.13 -1.68 -11.41
CA MET A 129 -3.34 -2.80 -10.49
C MET A 129 -2.87 -4.11 -11.10
N PHE A 130 -3.30 -4.42 -12.34
CA PHE A 130 -2.85 -5.63 -13.03
C PHE A 130 -1.34 -5.62 -13.28
N ALA A 131 -0.79 -4.49 -13.71
CA ALA A 131 0.66 -4.36 -13.93
C ALA A 131 1.45 -4.67 -12.66
N LEU A 132 1.10 -4.09 -11.51
CA LEU A 132 1.79 -4.34 -10.25
C LEU A 132 1.45 -5.68 -9.60
N TYR A 133 0.28 -6.26 -9.90
CA TYR A 133 -0.05 -7.63 -9.50
C TYR A 133 0.90 -8.66 -10.11
N PHE A 134 1.31 -8.47 -11.37
CA PHE A 134 2.28 -9.33 -12.03
C PHE A 134 3.73 -8.90 -11.80
N ALA A 135 4.00 -7.63 -11.45
CA ALA A 135 5.36 -7.16 -11.17
C ALA A 135 5.95 -7.78 -9.90
N ASP A 136 7.25 -8.09 -9.93
CA ASP A 136 7.97 -8.58 -8.75
C ASP A 136 8.24 -7.45 -7.74
N TYR A 137 7.55 -7.53 -6.58
CA TYR A 137 7.67 -6.56 -5.50
C TYR A 137 9.09 -6.48 -4.94
N ARG A 138 9.92 -7.54 -5.07
CA ARG A 138 11.32 -7.54 -4.62
C ARG A 138 12.16 -6.53 -5.38
N ARG A 139 11.79 -6.21 -6.63
CA ARG A 139 12.45 -5.13 -7.39
C ARG A 139 12.27 -3.78 -6.70
N LEU A 140 11.14 -3.55 -6.05
CA LEU A 140 10.85 -2.28 -5.36
C LEU A 140 11.79 -2.04 -4.18
N PHE A 141 12.29 -3.12 -3.56
CA PHE A 141 13.26 -3.04 -2.46
C PHE A 141 14.52 -2.25 -2.86
N ARG A 142 15.04 -2.46 -4.08
CA ARG A 142 16.23 -1.75 -4.59
C ARG A 142 15.97 -0.27 -4.87
N TYR A 143 14.72 0.08 -5.20
CA TYR A 143 14.30 1.44 -5.52
C TYR A 143 13.74 2.23 -4.34
N SER A 144 13.80 1.66 -3.13
CA SER A 144 13.21 2.27 -1.92
C SER A 144 13.76 3.66 -1.61
N TRP A 145 15.09 3.84 -1.69
CA TRP A 145 15.73 5.15 -1.50
C TRP A 145 15.38 6.16 -2.60
N PRO A 146 15.56 5.84 -3.91
CA PRO A 146 15.11 6.71 -4.99
C PRO A 146 13.64 7.12 -4.85
N LEU A 147 12.75 6.18 -4.57
CA LEU A 147 11.32 6.46 -4.42
C LEU A 147 11.04 7.43 -3.27
N TYR A 148 11.68 7.22 -2.13
CA TYR A 148 11.54 8.10 -0.96
C TYR A 148 12.03 9.52 -1.27
N ILE A 149 13.26 9.64 -1.82
CA ILE A 149 13.89 10.92 -2.13
C ILE A 149 13.07 11.68 -3.19
N VAL A 150 12.67 11.02 -4.27
CA VAL A 150 11.83 11.63 -5.33
C VAL A 150 10.51 12.11 -4.74
N THR A 151 9.88 11.36 -3.83
CA THR A 151 8.64 11.80 -3.18
C THR A 151 8.85 13.05 -2.33
N VAL A 152 9.93 13.12 -1.56
CA VAL A 152 10.27 14.32 -0.78
C VAL A 152 10.57 15.52 -1.71
N LEU A 153 11.30 15.30 -2.80
CA LEU A 153 11.56 16.34 -3.81
C LEU A 153 10.25 16.83 -4.47
N LEU A 154 9.30 15.94 -4.75
CA LEU A 154 8.00 16.31 -5.26
C LEU A 154 7.22 17.19 -4.25
N LEU A 155 7.28 16.88 -2.95
CA LEU A 155 6.67 17.72 -1.91
C LEU A 155 7.30 19.12 -1.86
N ILE A 156 8.63 19.22 -2.01
CA ILE A 156 9.36 20.49 -2.11
C ILE A 156 8.88 21.31 -3.32
N VAL A 157 8.83 20.69 -4.50
CA VAL A 157 8.43 21.36 -5.75
C VAL A 157 7.01 21.89 -5.64
N VAL A 158 6.07 21.07 -5.15
CA VAL A 158 4.66 21.47 -5.01
C VAL A 158 4.50 22.59 -3.99
N ASN A 159 5.24 22.56 -2.87
CA ASN A 159 5.15 23.63 -1.88
C ASN A 159 5.59 25.00 -2.45
N GLN A 160 6.57 25.02 -3.36
CA GLN A 160 7.09 26.24 -3.96
C GLN A 160 6.28 26.71 -5.18
N GLN A 161 5.89 25.78 -6.07
CA GLN A 161 5.42 26.11 -7.43
C GLN A 161 3.93 25.81 -7.68
N SER A 162 3.18 25.26 -6.71
CA SER A 162 1.77 24.94 -6.94
C SER A 162 0.83 26.15 -6.90
N LEU A 163 -0.23 26.08 -7.70
CA LEU A 163 -1.41 26.93 -7.54
C LEU A 163 -2.10 26.60 -6.21
N ALA A 164 -2.40 27.62 -5.42
CA ALA A 164 -3.18 27.44 -4.20
C ALA A 164 -4.66 27.22 -4.58
N VAL A 165 -5.16 26.00 -4.34
CA VAL A 165 -6.59 25.69 -4.46
C VAL A 165 -7.18 25.74 -3.05
N ASN A 166 -8.18 26.60 -2.82
CA ASN A 166 -8.75 26.86 -1.49
C ASN A 166 -7.69 27.21 -0.43
N GLY A 167 -6.65 27.97 -0.82
CA GLY A 167 -5.55 28.35 0.07
C GLY A 167 -4.52 27.25 0.36
N ALA A 168 -4.65 26.05 -0.24
CA ALA A 168 -3.74 24.93 -0.05
C ALA A 168 -2.88 24.66 -1.29
N LYS A 169 -1.56 24.64 -1.08
CA LYS A 169 -0.52 24.36 -2.08
C LYS A 169 -0.24 22.87 -2.18
N GLN A 170 -1.19 22.11 -2.72
CA GLN A 170 -1.15 20.63 -2.73
C GLN A 170 -1.16 20.00 -4.13
N TRP A 171 -1.45 20.79 -5.16
CA TRP A 171 -1.76 20.28 -6.50
C TRP A 171 -0.63 20.57 -7.47
N LEU A 172 -0.22 19.56 -8.23
CA LEU A 172 0.69 19.71 -9.37
C LEU A 172 -0.14 19.69 -10.66
N LEU A 173 0.05 20.69 -11.51
CA LEU A 173 -0.57 20.74 -12.84
C LEU A 173 0.36 20.04 -13.84
N LEU A 174 -0.16 18.99 -14.46
CA LEU A 174 0.49 18.22 -15.50
C LEU A 174 -0.30 18.41 -16.80
N GLY A 175 -0.09 19.56 -17.45
CA GLY A 175 -0.86 19.97 -18.63
C GLY A 175 -2.37 20.05 -18.31
N PRO A 176 -3.23 19.23 -18.95
CA PRO A 176 -4.68 19.25 -18.70
C PRO A 176 -5.11 18.56 -17.39
N PHE A 177 -4.18 17.91 -16.68
CA PHE A 177 -4.47 17.15 -15.46
C PHE A 177 -3.94 17.86 -14.22
N SER A 178 -4.64 17.66 -13.10
CA SER A 178 -4.16 18.05 -11.77
C SER A 178 -4.03 16.82 -10.89
N VAL A 179 -2.92 16.72 -10.18
CA VAL A 179 -2.64 15.61 -9.25
C VAL A 179 -2.37 16.19 -7.86
N ASN A 180 -3.08 15.69 -6.85
CA ASN A 180 -2.79 16.05 -5.48
C ASN A 180 -1.60 15.22 -4.99
N VAL A 181 -0.42 15.84 -4.95
CA VAL A 181 0.82 15.13 -4.59
C VAL A 181 0.82 14.75 -3.11
N TYR A 182 0.14 15.51 -2.26
CA TYR A 182 -0.01 15.19 -0.84
C TYR A 182 -0.94 14.01 -0.59
N ALA A 183 -1.89 13.74 -1.49
CA ALA A 183 -2.71 12.53 -1.44
C ALA A 183 -1.93 11.28 -1.83
N LEU A 184 -0.99 11.43 -2.76
CA LEU A 184 -0.11 10.37 -3.24
C LEU A 184 1.03 10.06 -2.26
N SER A 185 1.59 11.08 -1.60
CA SER A 185 2.82 10.93 -0.83
C SER A 185 2.78 9.90 0.30
N PRO A 186 1.68 9.66 1.05
CA PRO A 186 1.66 8.62 2.08
C PRO A 186 1.96 7.24 1.52
N TYR A 187 1.44 6.91 0.32
CA TYR A 187 1.71 5.63 -0.33
C TYR A 187 3.19 5.49 -0.68
N LEU A 188 3.75 6.46 -1.40
CA LEU A 188 5.13 6.40 -1.88
C LEU A 188 6.16 6.47 -0.76
N LEU A 189 5.92 7.34 0.25
CA LEU A 189 6.79 7.44 1.42
C LEU A 189 6.77 6.15 2.24
N ILE A 190 5.62 5.49 2.41
CA ILE A 190 5.54 4.22 3.14
C ILE A 190 6.21 3.08 2.37
N ILE A 191 6.03 3.02 1.05
CA ILE A 191 6.75 2.05 0.20
C ILE A 191 8.27 2.22 0.33
N GLY A 192 8.75 3.47 0.21
CA GLY A 192 10.17 3.79 0.35
C GLY A 192 10.70 3.52 1.75
N ALA A 193 9.99 3.97 2.78
CA ALA A 193 10.36 3.76 4.18
C ALA A 193 10.39 2.27 4.53
N ALA A 194 9.45 1.47 4.03
CA ALA A 194 9.41 0.03 4.29
C ALA A 194 10.68 -0.66 3.81
N GLY A 195 11.18 -0.32 2.63
CA GLY A 195 12.41 -0.92 2.15
C GLY A 195 13.64 -0.40 2.88
N ILE A 196 13.72 0.91 3.16
CA ILE A 196 14.86 1.50 3.88
C ILE A 196 14.97 0.95 5.32
N LEU A 197 13.85 0.80 6.02
CA LEU A 197 13.82 0.28 7.38
C LEU A 197 14.07 -1.24 7.43
N MET A 198 13.67 -1.99 6.41
CA MET A 198 13.85 -3.45 6.37
C MET A 198 15.21 -3.88 5.80
N GLN A 199 16.04 -2.95 5.31
CA GLN A 199 17.44 -3.22 4.98
C GLN A 199 18.23 -3.59 6.24
N LYS A 200 19.01 -4.68 6.15
CA LYS A 200 19.93 -5.11 7.22
C LYS A 200 20.94 -3.98 7.47
N LYS A 201 20.84 -3.31 8.62
CA LYS A 201 21.89 -2.41 9.09
C LYS A 201 22.98 -3.23 9.80
N PRO A 202 24.27 -2.91 9.65
CA PRO A 202 25.27 -3.41 10.58
C PRO A 202 24.85 -3.03 12.00
N ILE A 203 24.96 -3.98 12.93
CA ILE A 203 24.62 -3.77 14.33
C ILE A 203 25.47 -2.62 14.84
N ALA A 204 24.83 -1.47 15.14
CA ALA A 204 25.50 -0.35 15.78
C ALA A 204 26.12 -0.85 17.09
N ARG A 205 27.45 -0.77 17.19
CA ARG A 205 28.25 -1.42 18.23
C ARG A 205 28.28 -0.59 19.52
N GLY A 206 27.87 0.69 19.47
CA GLY A 206 27.80 1.58 20.64
C GLY A 206 26.45 2.29 20.87
N LEU A 207 26.23 2.78 22.10
CA LEU A 207 25.04 3.56 22.48
C LEU A 207 24.91 4.85 21.67
N ARG A 208 26.04 5.54 21.41
CA ARG A 208 26.11 6.77 20.62
C ARG A 208 25.70 6.55 19.15
N GLU A 209 26.18 5.47 18.53
CA GLU A 209 25.83 5.11 17.16
C GLU A 209 24.35 4.75 17.01
N ARG A 210 23.80 4.03 18.01
CA ARG A 210 22.37 3.72 18.08
C ARG A 210 21.53 4.99 18.21
N ALA A 211 21.95 5.93 19.06
CA ALA A 211 21.27 7.21 19.23
C ALA A 211 21.33 8.05 17.93
N LEU A 212 22.49 8.12 17.28
CA LEU A 212 22.65 8.86 16.02
C LEU A 212 21.81 8.26 14.89
N SER A 213 21.78 6.93 14.76
CA SER A 213 20.93 6.26 13.77
C SER A 213 19.44 6.52 14.04
N ALA A 214 19.01 6.45 15.30
CA ALA A 214 17.62 6.73 15.66
C ALA A 214 17.24 8.20 15.40
N ALA A 215 18.15 9.14 15.70
CA ALA A 215 17.95 10.56 15.41
C ALA A 215 17.82 10.80 13.89
N LYS A 216 18.69 10.18 13.08
CA LYS A 216 18.63 10.26 11.61
C LYS A 216 17.32 9.70 11.07
N GLU A 217 16.89 8.52 11.52
CA GLU A 217 15.61 7.93 11.12
C GLU A 217 14.43 8.82 11.55
N THR A 218 14.52 9.44 12.74
CA THR A 218 13.49 10.34 13.25
C THR A 218 13.36 11.59 12.38
N VAL A 219 14.48 12.24 12.06
CA VAL A 219 14.49 13.39 11.16
C VAL A 219 13.92 13.00 9.79
N LEU A 220 14.42 11.89 9.23
CA LEU A 220 14.10 11.49 7.87
C LEU A 220 12.63 11.10 7.69
N PHE A 221 12.09 10.26 8.58
CA PHE A 221 10.75 9.68 8.42
C PHE A 221 9.66 10.42 9.18
N ILE A 222 9.98 11.26 10.16
CA ILE A 222 8.96 11.97 10.94
C ILE A 222 9.02 13.46 10.65
N LEU A 223 10.14 14.11 10.98
CA LEU A 223 10.21 15.57 10.95
C LEU A 223 10.14 16.13 9.52
N VAL A 224 10.85 15.52 8.56
CA VAL A 224 10.86 16.00 7.16
C VAL A 224 9.46 15.90 6.52
N PRO A 225 8.76 14.75 6.50
CA PRO A 225 7.39 14.70 6.00
C PRO A 225 6.44 15.60 6.78
N ALA A 226 6.50 15.59 8.13
CA ALA A 226 5.64 16.42 8.96
C ALA A 226 5.77 17.91 8.64
N TYR A 227 6.99 18.41 8.44
CA TYR A 227 7.25 19.77 8.02
C TYR A 227 6.50 20.13 6.73
N PHE A 228 6.61 19.31 5.68
CA PHE A 228 5.93 19.59 4.40
C PHE A 228 4.41 19.51 4.52
N TYR A 229 3.87 18.50 5.20
CA TYR A 229 2.42 18.40 5.39
C TYR A 229 1.87 19.61 6.16
N LEU A 230 2.55 20.07 7.21
CA LEU A 230 2.14 21.23 7.99
C LEU A 230 2.28 22.55 7.21
N MET A 231 3.30 22.67 6.37
CA MET A 231 3.49 23.84 5.48
C MET A 231 2.40 23.95 4.40
N ALA A 232 1.85 22.82 3.92
CA ALA A 232 0.80 22.77 2.89
C ALA A 232 -0.63 22.59 3.44
N PRO A 233 -0.90 23.07 4.66
CA PRO A 233 -2.04 22.68 5.51
C PRO A 233 -2.67 21.28 5.28
N ALA A 234 -1.85 20.25 5.06
CA ALA A 234 -2.26 18.92 4.62
C ALA A 234 -2.42 17.92 5.79
N PHE A 235 -3.16 18.31 6.84
CA PHE A 235 -3.34 17.52 8.08
C PHE A 235 -3.92 16.13 7.85
N ALA A 236 -4.82 16.02 6.87
CA ALA A 236 -5.44 14.76 6.49
C ALA A 236 -4.39 13.73 6.07
N TYR A 237 -3.51 14.13 5.15
CA TYR A 237 -2.48 13.26 4.62
C TYR A 237 -1.32 13.04 5.60
N LEU A 238 -1.04 14.00 6.50
CA LEU A 238 -0.17 13.78 7.64
C LEU A 238 -0.69 12.65 8.53
N THR A 239 -1.99 12.66 8.84
CA THR A 239 -2.63 11.62 9.67
C THR A 239 -2.54 10.25 9.00
N VAL A 240 -2.82 10.18 7.70
CA VAL A 240 -2.67 8.94 6.91
C VAL A 240 -1.24 8.42 6.96
N TYR A 241 -0.27 9.30 6.69
CA TYR A 241 1.14 8.96 6.70
C TYR A 241 1.60 8.50 8.09
N ALA A 242 1.19 9.21 9.15
CA ALA A 242 1.54 8.89 10.53
C ALA A 242 1.00 7.52 10.96
N VAL A 243 -0.25 7.19 10.61
CA VAL A 243 -0.84 5.87 10.90
C VAL A 243 -0.11 4.77 10.12
N GLY A 244 0.15 4.97 8.82
CA GLY A 244 0.93 4.03 8.02
C GLY A 244 2.33 3.81 8.59
N LEU A 245 3.01 4.89 9.00
CA LEU A 245 4.36 4.84 9.55
C LEU A 245 4.37 4.16 10.92
N ALA A 246 3.40 4.46 11.79
CA ALA A 246 3.26 3.81 13.08
C ALA A 246 3.13 2.29 12.93
N VAL A 247 2.27 1.84 12.03
CA VAL A 247 2.10 0.41 11.71
C VAL A 247 3.41 -0.18 11.17
N LEU A 248 4.10 0.51 10.27
CA LEU A 248 5.39 0.07 9.74
C LEU A 248 6.46 -0.07 10.84
N LEU A 249 6.52 0.88 11.76
CA LEU A 249 7.46 0.87 12.88
C LEU A 249 7.17 -0.28 13.84
N VAL A 250 5.90 -0.59 14.11
CA VAL A 250 5.49 -1.76 14.89
C VAL A 250 5.92 -3.05 14.20
N VAL A 251 5.60 -3.22 12.92
CA VAL A 251 5.96 -4.44 12.16
C VAL A 251 7.48 -4.61 12.02
N SER A 252 8.22 -3.51 11.95
CA SER A 252 9.69 -3.51 11.88
C SER A 252 10.39 -3.69 13.24
N GLY A 253 9.64 -3.79 14.35
CA GLY A 253 10.20 -3.95 15.70
C GLY A 253 10.88 -2.69 16.24
N ARG A 254 10.57 -1.51 15.71
CA ARG A 254 11.21 -0.23 16.05
C ARG A 254 10.38 0.61 17.03
N GLY A 255 9.92 0.00 18.14
CA GLY A 255 9.06 0.67 19.13
C GLY A 255 9.60 1.98 19.72
N ARG A 256 10.93 2.15 19.80
CA ARG A 256 11.55 3.43 20.25
C ARG A 256 11.32 4.58 19.27
N LEU A 257 11.36 4.29 17.96
CA LEU A 257 11.02 5.28 16.93
C LEU A 257 9.52 5.57 16.91
N LEU A 258 8.68 4.62 17.31
CA LEU A 258 7.24 4.86 17.48
C LEU A 258 7.01 5.90 18.59
N LEU A 259 7.66 5.74 19.75
CA LEU A 259 7.64 6.74 20.83
C LEU A 259 8.19 8.09 20.36
N ALA A 260 9.29 8.09 19.60
CA ALA A 260 9.83 9.30 18.99
C ALA A 260 8.91 9.90 17.91
N SER A 261 8.09 9.09 17.23
CA SER A 261 7.07 9.55 16.28
C SER A 261 5.96 10.28 17.00
N PHE A 262 5.47 9.74 18.12
CA PHE A 262 4.51 10.46 18.95
C PHE A 262 5.12 11.75 19.52
N GLY A 263 6.32 11.70 20.11
CA GLY A 263 6.98 12.89 20.65
C GLY A 263 7.32 13.94 19.59
N GLY A 264 7.82 13.52 18.42
CA GLY A 264 8.16 14.38 17.29
C GLY A 264 6.93 14.98 16.61
N LEU A 265 5.84 14.21 16.47
CA LEU A 265 4.57 14.70 15.95
C LEU A 265 3.92 15.68 16.94
N SER A 266 3.98 15.39 18.24
CA SER A 266 3.55 16.33 19.29
C SER A 266 4.36 17.61 19.26
N LEU A 267 5.70 17.55 19.13
CA LEU A 267 6.56 18.72 18.99
C LEU A 267 6.28 19.51 17.71
N ALA A 268 6.05 18.84 16.58
CA ALA A 268 5.70 19.51 15.32
C ALA A 268 4.32 20.17 15.41
N LEU A 269 3.36 19.54 16.09
CA LEU A 269 2.05 20.09 16.36
C LEU A 269 2.15 21.31 17.29
N VAL A 270 2.95 21.22 18.37
CA VAL A 270 3.22 22.32 19.29
C VAL A 270 3.92 23.47 18.58
N TYR A 271 4.96 23.20 17.78
CA TYR A 271 5.62 24.23 16.98
C TYR A 271 4.65 24.86 15.98
N PHE A 272 3.80 24.08 15.32
CA PHE A 272 2.79 24.63 14.42
C PHE A 272 1.81 25.53 15.17
N VAL A 273 1.30 25.07 16.31
CA VAL A 273 0.40 25.85 17.17
C VAL A 273 1.09 27.13 17.66
N VAL A 274 2.33 27.06 18.15
CA VAL A 274 3.13 28.17 18.73
C VAL A 274 3.72 29.12 17.68
N TYR A 275 4.01 28.65 16.48
CA TYR A 275 4.51 29.50 15.39
C TYR A 275 3.35 30.16 14.62
N ARG A 276 2.18 29.50 14.58
CA ARG A 276 0.93 30.04 14.02
C ARG A 276 -0.03 30.56 15.08
N THR A 277 0.36 30.77 16.34
CA THR A 277 -0.51 31.23 17.44
C THR A 277 -1.06 32.64 17.27
N HIS A 278 -0.64 33.39 16.24
CA HIS A 278 -1.37 34.58 15.80
C HIS A 278 -2.63 34.26 14.98
N SER A 279 -2.87 33.00 14.62
CA SER A 279 -4.09 32.58 13.93
C SER A 279 -5.04 31.92 14.94
N ALA A 280 -6.17 32.56 15.18
CA ALA A 280 -7.35 31.95 15.79
C ALA A 280 -7.81 30.66 15.06
N SER A 281 -7.19 30.32 13.92
CA SER A 281 -7.60 29.29 12.99
C SER A 281 -7.48 27.84 13.50
N PHE A 282 -6.55 27.49 14.40
CA PHE A 282 -6.52 26.11 14.91
C PHE A 282 -7.64 25.85 15.92
N TRP A 283 -7.76 26.71 16.93
CA TRP A 283 -8.80 26.61 17.95
C TRP A 283 -10.21 26.76 17.37
N GLN A 284 -10.40 27.64 16.38
CA GLN A 284 -11.65 27.74 15.63
C GLN A 284 -11.98 26.47 14.82
N ARG A 285 -10.99 25.64 14.40
CA ARG A 285 -11.27 24.34 13.75
C ARG A 285 -11.75 23.31 14.77
N ILE A 286 -11.16 23.30 15.96
CA ILE A 286 -11.62 22.43 17.06
C ILE A 286 -13.02 22.86 17.49
N ASP A 287 -13.23 24.16 17.72
CA ASP A 287 -14.54 24.69 18.12
C ASP A 287 -15.60 24.49 17.05
N ALA A 288 -15.31 24.72 15.77
CA ALA A 288 -16.24 24.42 14.68
C ALA A 288 -16.53 22.93 14.51
N TYR A 289 -15.62 22.04 14.92
CA TYR A 289 -15.90 20.61 14.95
C TYR A 289 -16.80 20.22 16.14
N LEU A 290 -16.54 20.77 17.33
CA LEU A 290 -17.33 20.50 18.54
C LEU A 290 -18.73 21.15 18.48
N ASN A 291 -18.80 22.35 17.90
CA ASN A 291 -19.99 23.19 17.78
C ASN A 291 -20.26 23.57 16.30
N PRO A 292 -20.53 22.60 15.41
CA PRO A 292 -20.69 22.89 13.98
C PRO A 292 -21.87 23.84 13.69
N GLY A 293 -22.92 23.81 14.53
CA GLY A 293 -24.04 24.73 14.44
C GLY A 293 -23.69 26.19 14.71
N ALA A 294 -22.72 26.47 15.59
CA ALA A 294 -22.25 27.83 15.87
C ALA A 294 -21.39 28.39 14.73
N HIS A 295 -20.84 27.51 13.89
CA HIS A 295 -19.96 27.83 12.75
C HIS A 295 -20.58 27.42 11.42
N ALA A 296 -21.91 27.52 11.30
CA ALA A 296 -22.67 26.98 10.19
C ALA A 296 -22.28 27.55 8.81
N ASP A 297 -21.84 28.81 8.78
CA ASP A 297 -21.49 29.54 7.55
C ASP A 297 -19.99 29.49 7.21
N ASP A 298 -19.15 28.88 8.06
CA ASP A 298 -17.70 28.75 7.82
C ASP A 298 -17.28 27.27 7.95
N ARG A 299 -16.60 26.92 9.05
CA ARG A 299 -15.94 25.61 9.18
C ARG A 299 -16.86 24.46 9.56
N GLY A 300 -18.04 24.76 10.10
CA GLY A 300 -19.09 23.77 10.36
C GLY A 300 -19.90 23.40 9.12
N PHE A 301 -19.81 24.20 8.05
CA PHE A 301 -20.67 24.10 6.87
C PHE A 301 -20.69 22.71 6.24
N LEU A 302 -19.51 22.14 5.92
CA LEU A 302 -19.41 20.82 5.27
C LEU A 302 -20.01 19.71 6.13
N THR A 303 -19.73 19.72 7.43
CA THR A 303 -20.27 18.76 8.38
C THR A 303 -21.78 18.86 8.46
N LEU A 304 -22.35 20.07 8.57
CA LEU A 304 -23.80 20.27 8.62
C LEU A 304 -24.50 19.83 7.33
N ARG A 305 -23.96 20.19 6.16
CA ARG A 305 -24.54 19.78 4.87
C ARG A 305 -24.47 18.27 4.65
N SER A 306 -23.37 17.66 5.07
CA SER A 306 -23.24 16.20 5.09
C SER A 306 -24.30 15.55 5.97
N LEU A 307 -24.49 16.03 7.20
CA LEU A 307 -25.50 15.52 8.12
C LEU A 307 -26.94 15.72 7.60
N GLU A 308 -27.23 16.88 6.98
CA GLU A 308 -28.53 17.16 6.34
C GLU A 308 -28.81 16.17 5.21
N ALA A 309 -27.83 15.88 4.35
CA ALA A 309 -27.94 14.90 3.28
C ALA A 309 -28.15 13.47 3.81
N LEU A 310 -27.39 13.06 4.83
CA LEU A 310 -27.54 11.76 5.48
C LEU A 310 -28.92 11.58 6.14
N ARG A 311 -29.44 12.63 6.79
CA ARG A 311 -30.77 12.60 7.42
C ARG A 311 -31.89 12.54 6.39
N SER A 312 -31.75 13.25 5.28
CA SER A 312 -32.76 13.26 4.21
C SER A 312 -32.77 11.98 3.38
N GLY A 313 -31.68 11.21 3.32
CA GLY A 313 -31.61 9.98 2.53
C GLY A 313 -32.60 8.88 2.92
N GLY A 314 -33.02 8.78 4.19
CA GLY A 314 -33.86 7.68 4.66
C GLY A 314 -33.25 6.29 4.40
N LEU A 315 -34.04 5.22 4.50
CA LEU A 315 -33.51 3.86 4.29
C LEU A 315 -33.20 3.54 2.82
N TRP A 316 -33.99 4.09 1.89
CA TRP A 316 -33.97 3.74 0.47
C TRP A 316 -33.48 4.84 -0.46
N GLY A 317 -33.14 6.01 0.07
CA GLY A 317 -32.65 7.14 -0.72
C GLY A 317 -33.76 7.99 -1.29
N GLN A 318 -33.34 9.10 -1.91
CA GLN A 318 -34.20 10.02 -2.63
C GLN A 318 -34.36 9.65 -4.11
N GLY A 319 -33.57 8.71 -4.61
CA GLY A 319 -33.57 8.25 -6.01
C GLY A 319 -32.20 8.40 -6.68
N PHE A 320 -31.93 7.52 -7.64
CA PHE A 320 -30.66 7.51 -8.38
C PHE A 320 -30.53 8.78 -9.24
N GLY A 321 -29.43 9.51 -9.06
CA GLY A 321 -29.13 10.70 -9.85
C GLY A 321 -29.91 11.96 -9.46
N ILE A 322 -30.61 11.96 -8.33
CA ILE A 322 -31.35 13.15 -7.87
C ILE A 322 -30.38 14.22 -7.37
N PRO A 323 -30.48 15.47 -7.86
CA PRO A 323 -29.60 16.55 -7.45
C PRO A 323 -29.84 17.01 -6.02
N ASN A 324 -28.74 17.14 -5.25
CA ASN A 324 -28.75 17.81 -3.95
C ASN A 324 -27.94 19.11 -4.02
N ARG A 325 -28.60 20.23 -4.32
CA ARG A 325 -27.95 21.54 -4.46
C ARG A 325 -27.37 22.10 -3.16
N ARG A 326 -27.77 21.56 -2.00
CA ARG A 326 -27.26 21.97 -0.68
C ARG A 326 -25.99 21.23 -0.29
N LEU A 327 -25.68 20.10 -0.94
CA LEU A 327 -24.51 19.28 -0.66
C LEU A 327 -23.37 19.68 -1.61
N PRO A 328 -22.33 20.40 -1.15
CA PRO A 328 -21.18 20.74 -1.98
C PRO A 328 -20.22 19.55 -2.12
N TYR A 329 -19.21 19.66 -3.00
CA TYR A 329 -18.10 18.70 -3.12
C TYR A 329 -18.52 17.22 -3.24
N VAL A 330 -19.68 16.98 -3.86
CA VAL A 330 -20.22 15.63 -4.12
C VAL A 330 -19.34 14.81 -5.07
N THR A 331 -18.41 15.45 -5.77
CA THR A 331 -17.43 14.81 -6.66
C THR A 331 -16.15 14.37 -5.95
N ASP A 332 -15.98 14.73 -4.67
CA ASP A 332 -14.75 14.55 -3.91
C ASP A 332 -15.00 14.07 -2.47
N GLU A 333 -15.07 14.99 -1.50
CA GLU A 333 -15.06 14.68 -0.07
C GLU A 333 -16.41 14.12 0.42
N LEU A 334 -17.53 14.54 -0.20
CA LEU A 334 -18.89 14.22 0.26
C LEU A 334 -19.61 13.18 -0.62
N VAL A 335 -18.85 12.39 -1.39
CA VAL A 335 -19.38 11.29 -2.22
C VAL A 335 -20.17 10.29 -1.36
N TYR A 336 -19.66 9.93 -0.18
CA TYR A 336 -20.36 8.99 0.71
C TYR A 336 -21.73 9.54 1.14
N SER A 337 -21.80 10.81 1.53
CA SER A 337 -23.05 11.47 1.92
C SER A 337 -24.02 11.56 0.75
N TYR A 338 -23.53 11.80 -0.46
CA TYR A 338 -24.36 11.79 -1.67
C TYR A 338 -24.89 10.38 -2.00
N LEU A 339 -24.09 9.32 -1.82
CA LEU A 339 -24.54 7.94 -2.01
C LEU A 339 -25.64 7.55 -1.04
N VAL A 340 -25.51 7.93 0.24
CA VAL A 340 -26.57 7.70 1.24
C VAL A 340 -27.81 8.54 0.95
N TYR A 341 -27.64 9.80 0.54
CA TYR A 341 -28.76 10.65 0.13
C TYR A 341 -29.54 10.06 -1.05
N SER A 342 -28.84 9.58 -2.08
CA SER A 342 -29.46 9.10 -3.32
C SER A 342 -29.97 7.65 -3.23
N LEU A 343 -29.24 6.75 -2.55
CA LEU A 343 -29.52 5.30 -2.51
C LEU A 343 -29.90 4.77 -1.12
N GLY A 344 -29.85 5.62 -0.10
CA GLY A 344 -30.31 5.31 1.25
C GLY A 344 -29.25 4.71 2.17
N TRP A 345 -29.59 4.64 3.45
CA TRP A 345 -28.73 4.09 4.48
C TRP A 345 -28.42 2.60 4.29
N VAL A 346 -29.33 1.82 3.69
CA VAL A 346 -29.04 0.40 3.38
C VAL A 346 -27.81 0.29 2.47
N PHE A 347 -27.77 1.11 1.41
CA PHE A 347 -26.61 1.17 0.52
C PHE A 347 -25.37 1.69 1.25
N GLY A 348 -25.49 2.74 2.06
CA GLY A 348 -24.39 3.27 2.88
C GLY A 348 -23.75 2.22 3.79
N ILE A 349 -24.57 1.42 4.47
CA ILE A 349 -24.11 0.32 5.34
C ILE A 349 -23.38 -0.75 4.52
N VAL A 350 -23.87 -1.10 3.32
CA VAL A 350 -23.17 -2.03 2.42
C VAL A 350 -21.81 -1.49 2.01
N VAL A 351 -21.71 -0.21 1.65
CA VAL A 351 -20.43 0.45 1.31
C VAL A 351 -19.46 0.40 2.49
N ALA A 352 -19.93 0.75 3.70
CA ALA A 352 -19.12 0.70 4.92
C ALA A 352 -18.69 -0.74 5.27
N GLY A 353 -19.58 -1.71 5.09
CA GLY A 353 -19.30 -3.14 5.30
C GLY A 353 -18.23 -3.67 4.34
N ILE A 354 -18.31 -3.32 3.06
CA ILE A 354 -17.29 -3.68 2.06
C ILE A 354 -15.94 -3.05 2.42
N ALA A 355 -15.92 -1.77 2.80
CA ALA A 355 -14.69 -1.10 3.21
C ALA A 355 -14.07 -1.75 4.45
N LEU A 356 -14.87 -2.06 5.48
CA LEU A 356 -14.39 -2.74 6.69
C LEU A 356 -13.85 -4.14 6.38
N LEU A 357 -14.57 -4.93 5.57
CA LEU A 357 -14.13 -6.26 5.15
C LEU A 357 -12.83 -6.18 4.34
N PHE A 358 -12.69 -5.19 3.45
CA PHE A 358 -11.48 -4.95 2.69
C PHE A 358 -10.28 -4.68 3.61
N ILE A 359 -10.43 -3.82 4.62
CA ILE A 359 -9.38 -3.52 5.61
C ILE A 359 -8.99 -4.79 6.37
N VAL A 360 -9.96 -5.53 6.91
CA VAL A 360 -9.69 -6.75 7.69
C VAL A 360 -9.00 -7.81 6.84
N ARG A 361 -9.45 -8.02 5.60
CA ARG A 361 -8.88 -9.03 4.70
C ARG A 361 -7.47 -8.66 4.25
N THR A 362 -7.21 -7.40 3.90
CA THR A 362 -5.88 -6.94 3.48
C THR A 362 -4.85 -7.00 4.62
N VAL A 363 -5.23 -6.64 5.85
CA VAL A 363 -4.36 -6.82 7.03
C VAL A 363 -4.07 -8.30 7.28
N ARG A 364 -5.10 -9.17 7.28
CA ARG A 364 -4.91 -10.63 7.44
C ARG A 364 -4.03 -11.22 6.34
N MET A 365 -4.17 -10.75 5.11
CA MET A 365 -3.33 -11.11 3.97
C MET A 365 -1.87 -10.75 4.24
N GLY A 366 -1.59 -9.54 4.73
CA GLY A 366 -0.24 -9.08 5.06
C GLY A 366 0.42 -9.85 6.20
N VAL A 367 -0.31 -10.15 7.27
CA VAL A 367 0.22 -10.88 8.44
C VAL A 367 0.70 -12.30 8.09
N LYS A 368 0.07 -12.93 7.09
CA LYS A 368 0.43 -14.27 6.60
C LYS A 368 1.73 -14.32 5.78
N LEU A 369 2.30 -13.17 5.41
CA LEU A 369 3.55 -13.11 4.65
C LEU A 369 4.74 -13.53 5.52
N GLN A 370 5.68 -14.27 4.96
CA GLN A 370 6.91 -14.67 5.66
C GLN A 370 8.04 -13.65 5.46
N ASP A 371 8.15 -13.08 4.26
CA ASP A 371 9.08 -11.99 3.96
C ASP A 371 8.76 -10.74 4.80
N ARG A 372 9.75 -10.27 5.58
CA ARG A 372 9.62 -9.10 6.45
C ARG A 372 9.35 -7.81 5.67
N TYR A 373 9.99 -7.65 4.50
CA TYR A 373 9.75 -6.48 3.65
C TYR A 373 8.32 -6.51 3.11
N ALA A 374 7.90 -7.64 2.54
CA ALA A 374 6.54 -7.81 2.03
C ALA A 374 5.48 -7.61 3.12
N LYS A 375 5.69 -8.18 4.31
CA LYS A 375 4.80 -8.01 5.48
C LYS A 375 4.69 -6.55 5.90
N GLY A 376 5.83 -5.87 6.09
CA GLY A 376 5.87 -4.45 6.44
C GLY A 376 5.14 -3.58 5.41
N LEU A 377 5.41 -3.84 4.13
CA LEU A 377 4.78 -3.15 3.01
C LEU A 377 3.25 -3.34 3.01
N VAL A 378 2.77 -4.58 2.99
CA VAL A 378 1.33 -4.88 2.86
C VAL A 378 0.54 -4.42 4.08
N VAL A 379 1.02 -4.68 5.30
CA VAL A 379 0.27 -4.30 6.52
C VAL A 379 0.21 -2.77 6.67
N SER A 380 1.29 -2.06 6.36
CA SER A 380 1.31 -0.59 6.46
C SER A 380 0.48 0.08 5.36
N LEU A 381 0.51 -0.43 4.13
CA LEU A 381 -0.35 0.08 3.05
C LEU A 381 -1.83 -0.24 3.28
N SER A 382 -2.14 -1.37 3.92
CA SER A 382 -3.51 -1.68 4.38
C SER A 382 -3.97 -0.64 5.40
N ALA A 383 -3.09 -0.20 6.30
CA ALA A 383 -3.41 0.85 7.27
C ALA A 383 -3.60 2.22 6.61
N VAL A 384 -2.78 2.57 5.62
CA VAL A 384 -2.91 3.80 4.81
C VAL A 384 -4.26 3.85 4.10
N LEU A 385 -4.63 2.80 3.35
CA LEU A 385 -5.94 2.72 2.69
C LEU A 385 -7.09 2.69 3.70
N GLY A 386 -6.93 1.94 4.78
CA GLY A 386 -7.96 1.73 5.78
C GLY A 386 -8.30 3.00 6.56
N ILE A 387 -7.30 3.77 6.99
CA ILE A 387 -7.56 5.03 7.69
C ILE A 387 -8.21 6.04 6.75
N GLN A 388 -7.85 6.09 5.46
CA GLN A 388 -8.54 6.95 4.49
C GLN A 388 -10.01 6.56 4.34
N LEU A 389 -10.32 5.26 4.14
CA LEU A 389 -11.69 4.76 4.04
C LEU A 389 -12.53 5.09 5.28
N VAL A 390 -12.01 4.74 6.46
CA VAL A 390 -12.71 4.95 7.73
C VAL A 390 -12.89 6.43 8.01
N TRP A 391 -11.84 7.24 7.84
CA TRP A 391 -11.91 8.68 8.13
C TRP A 391 -12.92 9.37 7.23
N THR A 392 -12.90 9.12 5.92
CA THR A 392 -13.83 9.75 4.98
C THR A 392 -15.29 9.39 5.29
N MET A 393 -15.59 8.16 5.68
CA MET A 393 -16.96 7.78 6.07
C MET A 393 -17.37 8.42 7.41
N LEU A 394 -16.48 8.38 8.41
CA LEU A 394 -16.78 8.94 9.73
C LEU A 394 -16.93 10.46 9.71
N MET A 395 -16.13 11.17 8.91
CA MET A 395 -16.30 12.62 8.77
C MET A 395 -17.64 12.99 8.11
N CYS A 396 -18.13 12.17 7.18
CA CYS A 396 -19.45 12.38 6.59
C CYS A 396 -20.56 12.25 7.65
N THR A 397 -20.40 11.33 8.61
CA THR A 397 -21.33 11.15 9.74
C THR A 397 -21.13 12.17 10.88
N GLY A 398 -20.17 13.10 10.77
CA GLY A 398 -19.85 14.07 11.82
C GLY A 398 -19.11 13.49 13.04
N LEU A 399 -18.69 12.22 12.98
CA LEU A 399 -17.95 11.54 14.07
C LEU A 399 -16.46 11.88 14.09
N LEU A 400 -15.93 12.36 12.96
CA LEU A 400 -14.56 12.86 12.82
C LEU A 400 -14.60 14.22 12.14
N PRO A 401 -13.56 15.07 12.32
CA PRO A 401 -13.55 16.38 11.68
C PRO A 401 -13.45 16.25 10.16
N SER A 402 -14.10 17.18 9.46
CA SER A 402 -14.07 17.27 8.01
C SER A 402 -12.65 17.59 7.54
N LEU A 403 -12.04 16.65 6.82
CA LEU A 403 -10.71 16.78 6.24
C LEU A 403 -10.78 16.55 4.73
N SER A 404 -9.85 17.12 3.97
CA SER A 404 -9.79 16.95 2.53
C SER A 404 -9.26 15.59 2.11
N MET A 405 -10.12 14.58 2.18
CA MET A 405 -9.84 13.18 1.84
C MET A 405 -10.98 12.62 0.99
N THR A 406 -10.63 11.81 0.00
CA THR A 406 -11.61 11.15 -0.87
C THR A 406 -11.68 9.67 -0.55
N LEU A 407 -12.83 9.04 -0.82
CA LEU A 407 -12.98 7.59 -0.69
C LEU A 407 -12.01 6.86 -1.64
N PRO A 408 -11.03 6.09 -1.11
CA PRO A 408 -10.09 5.35 -1.94
C PRO A 408 -10.82 4.35 -2.84
N VAL A 409 -10.33 4.18 -4.07
CA VAL A 409 -10.85 3.31 -5.14
C VAL A 409 -12.23 3.73 -5.69
N MET A 410 -13.08 4.39 -4.89
CA MET A 410 -14.47 4.70 -5.24
C MET A 410 -14.68 6.09 -5.87
N ASN A 411 -13.71 7.02 -5.80
CA ASN A 411 -13.91 8.40 -6.30
C ASN A 411 -13.34 8.69 -7.72
N TRP A 412 -12.65 7.72 -8.33
CA TRP A 412 -12.17 7.72 -9.73
C TRP A 412 -11.54 9.05 -10.16
N ASN A 413 -10.55 9.51 -9.39
CA ASN A 413 -9.73 10.68 -9.69
C ASN A 413 -8.28 10.24 -9.97
N ALA A 414 -7.37 11.19 -10.17
CA ALA A 414 -5.96 10.87 -10.45
C ALA A 414 -5.31 9.97 -9.37
N ASN A 415 -5.70 10.12 -8.10
CA ASN A 415 -5.14 9.33 -6.99
C ASN A 415 -5.60 7.86 -7.04
N THR A 416 -6.77 7.58 -7.62
CA THR A 416 -7.29 6.22 -7.82
C THR A 416 -6.31 5.34 -8.59
N VAL A 417 -5.49 5.91 -9.46
CA VAL A 417 -4.45 5.17 -10.18
C VAL A 417 -3.45 4.55 -9.21
N ILE A 418 -2.96 5.34 -8.25
CA ILE A 418 -2.00 4.83 -7.25
C ILE A 418 -2.68 3.94 -6.22
N GLU A 419 -3.90 4.26 -5.79
CA GLU A 419 -4.66 3.42 -4.85
C GLU A 419 -4.82 1.99 -5.40
N LEU A 420 -5.22 1.86 -6.67
CA LEU A 420 -5.34 0.57 -7.35
C LEU A 420 -3.98 -0.07 -7.65
N ALA A 421 -2.96 0.72 -8.00
CA ALA A 421 -1.59 0.22 -8.14
C ALA A 421 -1.07 -0.41 -6.82
N VAL A 422 -1.30 0.26 -5.69
CA VAL A 422 -0.94 -0.22 -4.35
C VAL A 422 -1.68 -1.51 -4.02
N VAL A 423 -2.98 -1.62 -4.32
CA VAL A 423 -3.73 -2.86 -4.19
C VAL A 423 -3.11 -3.97 -5.05
N GLY A 424 -2.73 -3.67 -6.28
CA GLY A 424 -2.04 -4.59 -7.19
C GLY A 424 -0.71 -5.09 -6.59
N LEU A 425 0.10 -4.18 -6.07
CA LEU A 425 1.36 -4.49 -5.39
C LEU A 425 1.15 -5.40 -4.17
N MET A 426 0.11 -5.13 -3.36
CA MET A 426 -0.21 -5.94 -2.18
C MET A 426 -0.64 -7.36 -2.57
N LEU A 427 -1.49 -7.50 -3.59
CA LEU A 427 -1.92 -8.79 -4.13
C LEU A 427 -0.75 -9.54 -4.78
N GLY A 428 0.13 -8.84 -5.50
CA GLY A 428 1.34 -9.39 -6.12
C GLY A 428 2.34 -9.92 -5.10
N ALA A 429 2.48 -9.24 -3.95
CA ALA A 429 3.28 -9.72 -2.82
C ALA A 429 2.68 -11.00 -2.20
N TYR A 430 1.36 -11.04 -1.97
CA TYR A 430 0.69 -12.23 -1.45
C TYR A 430 0.74 -13.42 -2.40
N ARG A 431 0.60 -13.18 -3.70
CA ARG A 431 0.69 -14.21 -4.74
C ARG A 431 2.00 -15.00 -4.67
N ARG A 432 3.10 -14.33 -4.26
CA ARG A 432 4.46 -14.89 -4.14
C ARG A 432 4.84 -15.29 -2.72
N LYS A 433 3.88 -15.41 -1.79
CA LYS A 433 4.15 -15.69 -0.37
C LYS A 433 4.88 -17.02 -0.12
N ASP A 434 4.64 -18.03 -0.96
CA ASP A 434 5.21 -19.39 -0.85
C ASP A 434 6.47 -19.54 -1.75
N MET A 435 6.95 -18.44 -2.33
CA MET A 435 8.13 -18.38 -3.22
C MET A 435 9.32 -17.71 -2.52
N PHE A 436 9.24 -17.48 -1.21
CA PHE A 436 10.28 -16.84 -0.43
C PHE A 436 11.09 -17.88 0.34
N ARG A 437 12.40 -17.94 0.07
CA ARG A 437 13.37 -18.49 1.01
C ARG A 437 13.93 -17.36 1.89
N PRO A 438 14.01 -17.53 3.22
CA PRO A 438 15.01 -16.81 3.99
C PRO A 438 16.35 -17.16 3.33
N SER A 439 17.15 -16.17 2.94
CA SER A 439 18.55 -16.43 2.55
C SER A 439 19.16 -17.30 3.66
N SER A 440 19.31 -18.60 3.41
CA SER A 440 20.29 -19.41 4.11
C SER A 440 21.61 -18.66 3.94
N GLU A 441 22.32 -18.53 5.05
CA GLU A 441 23.66 -17.96 5.08
C GLU A 441 24.46 -18.44 3.86
N PRO A 442 25.31 -17.60 3.25
CA PRO A 442 26.47 -18.16 2.57
C PRO A 442 27.27 -18.89 3.67
N ALA A 443 27.07 -20.20 3.76
CA ALA A 443 28.09 -21.07 4.29
C ALA A 443 29.35 -20.80 3.43
N LEU A 444 30.47 -20.57 4.12
CA LEU A 444 31.83 -20.49 3.59
C LEU A 444 32.19 -19.18 2.86
N THR A 445 32.64 -18.21 3.65
CA THR A 445 34.00 -17.69 3.41
C THR A 445 34.90 -18.21 4.52
N THR A 446 35.41 -19.42 4.33
CA THR A 446 36.65 -19.87 4.96
C THR A 446 37.81 -19.06 4.41
N ASN A 447 38.66 -18.60 5.34
CA ASN A 447 39.95 -17.91 5.23
C ASN A 447 39.92 -16.39 5.06
#